data_AF-A0AAV0SNH6-F1
#
_entry.id   AF-A0AAV0SNH6-F1
#
_cell.length_a   1.000
_cell.length_b   1.000
_cell.length_c   1.000
_cell.angle_alpha   90.00
_cell.angle_beta   90.00
_cell.angle_gamma   90.00
#
_symmetry.space_group_name_H-M   'P 1'
#
loop_
_entity.id
_entity.type
_entity.pdbx_description
1 polymer ?
#
loop_
_entity_poly.entity_id
_entity_poly.type
_entity_poly.pdbx_seq_one_letter_code
_entity_poly.pdbx_strand_id
1 'polypeptide(L)'
;MGKTKRVLGPEIKSLKYFINRTAVLKQYREFLRITKPLAVDVRLDVRRQIRAGFDAYRHEEDVSLLLRQAREQMKMVSDLVDTALAQQRSAVSERDWKKDEWVISTHGAAVASIDTKNTWMDTLSEDKDGQEDVKGRLGNGWPWKRGKDIDILDLQGIKRR
;
A
#
# COMPACT_ATOMS: atom_id res chain seq x y z
N MET A 1 -19.96 34.54 36.87
CA MET A 1 -19.54 33.20 36.37
C MET A 1 -19.54 33.22 34.85
N GLY A 2 -18.45 33.71 34.25
CA GLY A 2 -18.32 33.88 32.81
C GLY A 2 -18.20 32.54 32.11
N LYS A 3 -19.17 32.18 31.27
CA LYS A 3 -19.04 31.06 30.35
C LYS A 3 -18.01 31.47 29.30
N THR A 4 -16.78 30.99 29.43
CA THR A 4 -15.76 31.11 28.38
C THR A 4 -16.24 30.31 27.17
N LYS A 5 -17.00 30.97 26.28
CA LYS A 5 -17.20 30.48 24.94
C LYS A 5 -15.81 30.42 24.32
N ARG A 6 -15.24 29.20 24.26
CA ARG A 6 -14.03 28.95 23.48
C ARG A 6 -14.32 29.49 22.08
N VAL A 7 -13.65 30.58 21.71
CA VAL A 7 -13.65 31.11 20.35
C VAL A 7 -12.86 30.11 19.52
N LEU A 8 -13.49 29.00 19.22
CA LEU A 8 -13.05 28.11 18.17
C LEU A 8 -13.26 28.91 16.88
N GLY A 9 -12.19 29.13 16.13
CA GLY A 9 -12.21 29.85 14.87
C GLY A 9 -13.19 29.22 13.85
N PRO A 10 -13.31 29.80 12.64
CA PRO A 10 -14.45 29.60 11.75
C PRO A 10 -14.82 28.17 11.32
N GLU A 11 -14.05 27.12 11.64
CA GLU A 11 -14.32 25.78 11.10
C GLU A 11 -14.00 24.65 12.10
N ILE A 12 -14.78 24.54 13.18
CA ILE A 12 -14.87 23.23 13.84
C ILE A 12 -15.66 22.33 12.89
N LYS A 13 -14.98 21.37 12.25
CA LYS A 13 -15.67 20.39 11.41
C LYS A 13 -16.54 19.47 12.25
N SER A 14 -17.67 19.03 11.70
CA SER A 14 -18.59 18.14 12.41
C SER A 14 -17.97 16.77 12.69
N LEU A 15 -18.45 16.06 13.72
CA LEU A 15 -18.03 14.66 13.95
C LEU A 15 -18.28 13.78 12.71
N LYS A 16 -19.40 14.00 12.01
CA LYS A 16 -19.73 13.34 10.74
C LYS A 16 -18.62 13.53 9.71
N TYR A 17 -18.09 14.74 9.57
CA TYR A 17 -16.95 15.03 8.67
C TYR A 17 -15.73 14.15 9.01
N PHE A 18 -15.35 14.05 10.28
CA PHE A 18 -14.20 13.23 10.68
C PHE A 18 -14.42 11.75 10.41
N ILE A 19 -15.60 11.21 10.78
CA ILE A 19 -15.96 9.81 10.50
C ILE A 19 -15.89 9.55 8.99
N ASN A 20 -16.54 10.38 8.20
CA ASN A 20 -16.51 10.29 6.74
C ASN A 20 -15.08 10.35 6.19
N ARG A 21 -14.25 11.27 6.68
CA ARG A 21 -12.86 11.40 6.24
C ARG A 21 -12.04 10.15 6.54
N THR A 22 -12.23 9.52 7.70
CA THR A 22 -11.55 8.26 8.03
C THR A 22 -11.98 7.11 7.11
N ALA A 23 -13.27 7.03 6.77
CA ALA A 23 -13.78 6.04 5.83
C ALA A 23 -13.21 6.22 4.41
N VAL A 24 -13.18 7.47 3.91
CA VAL A 24 -12.55 7.81 2.62
C VAL A 24 -11.08 7.37 2.60
N LEU A 25 -10.33 7.67 3.67
CA LEU A 25 -8.92 7.28 3.76
C LEU A 25 -8.72 5.77 3.85
N LYS A 26 -9.62 5.05 4.51
CA LYS A 26 -9.59 3.59 4.55
C LYS A 26 -9.78 3.01 3.15
N GLN A 27 -10.81 3.47 2.46
CA GLN A 27 -11.14 3.01 1.11
C GLN A 27 -10.05 3.34 0.08
N TYR A 28 -9.48 4.55 0.15
CA TYR A 28 -8.33 4.91 -0.69
C TYR A 28 -7.16 3.94 -0.51
N ARG A 29 -6.84 3.55 0.73
CA ARG A 29 -5.79 2.57 1.02
C ARG A 29 -6.13 1.17 0.47
N GLU A 30 -7.39 0.79 0.46
CA GLU A 30 -7.84 -0.50 -0.11
C GLU A 30 -7.59 -0.53 -1.63
N PHE A 31 -7.93 0.53 -2.36
CA PHE A 31 -7.59 0.66 -3.78
C PHE A 31 -6.08 0.56 -4.05
N LEU A 32 -5.24 1.17 -3.21
CA LEU A 32 -3.78 1.07 -3.35
C LEU A 32 -3.25 -0.36 -3.13
N ARG A 33 -3.91 -1.13 -2.25
CA ARG A 33 -3.56 -2.53 -1.99
C ARG A 33 -3.97 -3.43 -3.14
N ILE A 34 -5.19 -3.29 -3.65
CA ILE A 34 -5.72 -4.08 -4.78
C ILE A 34 -4.88 -3.87 -6.03
N THR A 35 -4.38 -2.65 -6.26
CA THR A 35 -3.52 -2.35 -7.42
C THR A 35 -2.06 -2.75 -7.24
N LYS A 36 -1.63 -3.20 -6.06
CA LYS A 36 -0.23 -3.60 -5.79
C LYS A 36 0.33 -4.65 -6.77
N PRO A 37 -0.37 -5.72 -7.15
CA PRO A 37 0.21 -6.80 -7.97
C PRO A 37 0.37 -6.41 -9.45
N LEU A 38 -0.27 -5.32 -9.93
CA LEU A 38 -0.08 -4.84 -11.30
C LEU A 38 1.39 -4.47 -11.58
N ALA A 39 1.79 -4.56 -12.85
CA ALA A 39 3.10 -4.06 -13.31
C ALA A 39 3.28 -2.57 -12.99
N VAL A 40 4.54 -2.16 -12.79
CA VAL A 40 4.89 -0.84 -12.24
C VAL A 40 4.24 0.31 -13.02
N ASP A 41 4.37 0.31 -14.35
CA ASP A 41 3.90 1.41 -15.21
C ASP A 41 2.37 1.55 -15.14
N VAL A 42 1.65 0.43 -15.37
CA VAL A 42 0.19 0.38 -15.31
C VAL A 42 -0.31 0.74 -13.91
N ARG A 43 0.36 0.24 -12.86
CA ARG A 43 0.01 0.54 -11.47
C ARG A 43 0.13 2.03 -11.16
N LEU A 44 1.16 2.71 -11.66
CA LEU A 44 1.32 4.15 -11.46
C LEU A 44 0.17 4.91 -12.11
N ASP A 45 -0.18 4.57 -13.35
CA ASP A 45 -1.27 5.23 -14.07
C ASP A 45 -2.63 5.03 -13.39
N VAL A 46 -2.95 3.79 -13.01
CA VAL A 46 -4.17 3.48 -12.29
C VAL A 46 -4.21 4.23 -10.95
N ARG A 47 -3.10 4.30 -10.21
CA ARG A 47 -3.03 5.05 -8.95
C ARG A 47 -3.17 6.56 -9.14
N ARG A 48 -2.68 7.13 -10.25
CA ARG A 48 -2.92 8.54 -10.60
C ARG A 48 -4.41 8.79 -10.83
N GLN A 49 -5.09 7.91 -11.55
CA GLN A 49 -6.54 8.02 -11.79
C GLN A 49 -7.34 7.89 -10.50
N ILE A 50 -7.01 6.90 -9.65
CA ILE A 50 -7.63 6.76 -8.33
C ILE A 50 -7.44 8.04 -7.53
N ARG A 51 -6.21 8.57 -7.46
CA ARG A 51 -5.95 9.81 -6.73
C ARG A 51 -6.76 10.98 -7.27
N ALA A 52 -6.80 11.17 -8.58
CA ALA A 52 -7.59 12.22 -9.21
C ALA A 52 -9.09 12.11 -8.87
N GLY A 53 -9.65 10.89 -8.88
CA GLY A 53 -11.04 10.65 -8.50
C GLY A 53 -11.34 11.02 -7.04
N PHE A 54 -10.43 10.70 -6.11
CA PHE A 54 -10.58 11.10 -4.70
C PHE A 54 -10.36 12.61 -4.48
N ASP A 55 -9.45 13.23 -5.23
CA ASP A 55 -9.17 14.67 -5.13
C ASP A 55 -10.32 15.51 -5.72
N ALA A 56 -11.05 15.01 -6.72
CA ALA A 56 -12.20 15.69 -7.32
C ALA A 56 -13.32 16.00 -6.30
N TYR A 57 -13.46 15.16 -5.27
CA TYR A 57 -14.47 15.32 -4.20
C TYR A 57 -13.85 15.68 -2.85
N ARG A 58 -12.65 16.26 -2.84
CA ARG A 58 -11.90 16.57 -1.60
C ARG A 58 -12.63 17.52 -0.64
N HIS A 59 -13.43 18.42 -1.20
CA HIS A 59 -14.12 19.48 -0.46
C HIS A 59 -15.59 19.13 -0.14
N GLU A 60 -16.06 17.95 -0.53
CA GLU A 60 -17.41 17.49 -0.22
C GLU A 60 -17.54 17.06 1.24
N GLU A 61 -18.60 17.49 1.91
CA GLU A 61 -18.87 17.13 3.30
C GLU A 61 -19.75 15.88 3.43
N ASP A 62 -20.73 15.70 2.53
CA ASP A 62 -21.59 14.52 2.50
C ASP A 62 -21.14 13.48 1.45
N VAL A 63 -20.07 12.78 1.78
CA VAL A 63 -19.47 11.75 0.93
C VAL A 63 -20.13 10.37 1.10
N SER A 64 -21.27 10.26 1.79
CA SER A 64 -21.88 8.97 2.17
C SER A 64 -22.25 8.12 0.95
N LEU A 65 -22.85 8.75 -0.07
CA LEU A 65 -23.21 8.12 -1.34
C LEU A 65 -21.96 7.73 -2.13
N LEU A 66 -20.98 8.63 -2.21
CA LEU A 66 -19.72 8.44 -2.91
C LEU A 66 -18.93 7.25 -2.33
N LEU A 67 -18.90 7.12 -1.00
CA LEU A 67 -18.28 5.98 -0.31
C LEU A 67 -18.95 4.66 -0.69
N ARG A 68 -20.29 4.65 -0.87
CA ARG A 68 -21.03 3.46 -1.31
C ARG A 68 -20.68 3.11 -2.76
N GLN A 69 -20.75 4.07 -3.66
CA GLN A 69 -20.39 3.88 -5.08
C GLN A 69 -18.94 3.41 -5.24
N ALA A 70 -18.02 4.02 -4.49
CA ALA A 70 -16.61 3.63 -4.54
C ALA A 70 -16.39 2.19 -4.04
N ARG A 71 -17.26 1.63 -3.18
CA ARG A 71 -17.14 0.24 -2.72
C ARG A 71 -17.55 -0.73 -3.83
N GLU A 72 -18.59 -0.38 -4.58
CA GLU A 72 -19.02 -1.11 -5.77
C GLU A 72 -17.93 -1.06 -6.86
N GLN A 73 -17.36 0.13 -7.08
CA GLN A 73 -16.22 0.31 -8.00
C GLN A 73 -14.99 -0.50 -7.59
N MET A 74 -14.74 -0.64 -6.30
CA MET A 74 -13.59 -1.40 -5.81
C MET A 74 -13.66 -2.88 -6.22
N LYS A 75 -14.86 -3.46 -6.26
CA LYS A 75 -15.06 -4.83 -6.77
C LYS A 75 -14.68 -4.91 -8.25
N MET A 76 -15.18 -3.98 -9.06
CA MET A 76 -14.86 -3.93 -10.50
C MET A 76 -13.36 -3.75 -10.75
N VAL A 77 -12.68 -2.90 -9.97
CA VAL A 77 -11.22 -2.73 -10.05
C VAL A 77 -10.48 -4.00 -9.64
N SER A 78 -10.97 -4.74 -8.65
CA SER A 78 -10.39 -6.05 -8.30
C SER A 78 -10.49 -7.03 -9.47
N ASP A 79 -11.69 -7.18 -10.05
CA ASP A 79 -11.92 -8.10 -11.17
C ASP A 79 -11.06 -7.73 -12.40
N LEU A 80 -10.89 -6.43 -12.66
CA LEU A 80 -10.00 -5.91 -13.71
C LEU A 80 -8.52 -6.18 -13.41
N VAL A 81 -8.10 -6.06 -12.15
CA VAL A 81 -6.73 -6.41 -11.76
C VAL A 81 -6.49 -7.91 -11.95
N ASP A 82 -7.44 -8.75 -11.55
CA ASP A 82 -7.32 -10.21 -11.67
C ASP A 82 -7.23 -10.64 -13.14
N THR A 83 -8.03 -10.04 -14.01
CA THR A 83 -7.97 -10.28 -15.47
C THR A 83 -6.66 -9.79 -16.09
N ALA A 84 -6.18 -8.59 -15.71
CA ALA A 84 -4.89 -8.07 -16.16
C ALA A 84 -3.72 -8.97 -15.71
N LEU A 85 -3.76 -9.50 -14.49
CA LEU A 85 -2.77 -10.44 -13.98
C LEU A 85 -2.80 -11.78 -14.73
N ALA A 86 -3.99 -12.30 -15.04
CA ALA A 86 -4.14 -13.51 -15.84
C ALA A 86 -3.51 -13.32 -17.24
N GLN A 87 -3.74 -12.17 -17.87
CA GLN A 87 -3.13 -11.82 -19.16
C GLN A 87 -1.60 -11.69 -19.07
N GLN A 88 -1.07 -11.07 -18.01
CA GLN A 88 0.36 -10.97 -17.80
C GLN A 88 1.04 -12.34 -17.67
N ARG A 89 0.40 -13.28 -16.96
CA ARG A 89 0.90 -14.66 -16.84
C ARG A 89 0.88 -15.40 -18.18
N SER A 90 -0.18 -15.23 -18.97
CA SER A 90 -0.28 -15.84 -20.31
C SER A 90 0.79 -15.31 -21.28
N ALA A 91 1.07 -14.00 -21.29
CA ALA A 91 2.10 -13.40 -22.14
C ALA A 91 3.54 -13.78 -21.74
N VAL A 92 3.76 -14.20 -20.49
CA VAL A 92 5.04 -14.80 -20.06
C VAL A 92 5.10 -16.26 -20.50
N SER A 93 4.03 -17.02 -20.29
CA SER A 93 3.93 -18.42 -20.73
C SER A 93 4.09 -18.58 -22.24
N GLU A 94 3.61 -17.62 -23.05
CA GLU A 94 3.78 -17.68 -24.50
C GLU A 94 5.24 -17.53 -24.98
N ARG A 95 6.07 -16.85 -24.18
CA ARG A 95 7.49 -16.68 -24.50
C ARG A 95 8.33 -17.90 -24.12
N ASP A 96 7.83 -18.74 -23.21
CA ASP A 96 8.54 -19.94 -22.79
C ASP A 96 8.33 -21.11 -23.77
N TRP A 97 7.13 -21.34 -24.31
CA TRP A 97 6.94 -22.44 -25.30
C TRP A 97 7.68 -22.20 -26.64
N LYS A 98 7.92 -20.94 -27.01
CA LYS A 98 8.74 -20.59 -28.19
C LYS A 98 10.24 -20.74 -28.00
N LYS A 99 10.73 -20.77 -26.76
CA LYS A 99 12.15 -21.02 -26.49
C LYS A 99 12.51 -22.49 -26.65
N ASP A 100 11.59 -23.40 -26.31
CA ASP A 100 11.83 -24.84 -26.44
C ASP A 100 11.85 -25.29 -27.92
N GLU A 101 11.16 -24.57 -28.82
CA GLU A 101 11.15 -24.90 -30.25
C GLU A 101 12.49 -24.59 -30.96
N TRP A 102 13.26 -23.61 -30.49
CA TRP A 102 14.59 -23.27 -31.02
C TRP A 102 15.72 -24.14 -30.43
N VAL A 103 15.52 -24.80 -29.29
CA VAL A 103 16.52 -25.72 -28.72
C VAL A 103 16.44 -27.11 -29.36
N ILE A 104 15.28 -27.51 -29.90
CA ILE A 104 15.12 -28.84 -30.52
C ILE A 104 15.69 -28.88 -31.95
N SER A 105 15.79 -27.75 -32.67
CA SER A 105 16.26 -27.76 -34.06
C SER A 105 17.78 -27.65 -34.26
N THR A 106 18.58 -27.52 -33.18
CA THR A 106 20.03 -27.26 -33.33
C THR A 106 20.98 -28.26 -32.68
N HIS A 107 20.50 -29.32 -32.01
CA HIS A 107 21.40 -30.28 -31.34
C HIS A 107 20.91 -31.72 -31.49
N GLY A 108 21.39 -32.39 -32.54
CA GLY A 108 21.52 -33.84 -32.49
C GLY A 108 22.49 -34.22 -31.37
N ALA A 109 22.06 -35.14 -30.52
CA ALA A 109 22.86 -35.92 -29.57
C ALA A 109 23.71 -35.13 -28.54
N ALA A 110 23.16 -34.95 -27.33
CA ALA A 110 23.89 -35.13 -26.09
C ALA A 110 22.92 -35.34 -24.93
N VAL A 111 22.90 -36.57 -24.41
CA VAL A 111 22.33 -36.90 -23.10
C VAL A 111 23.19 -36.20 -22.04
N ALA A 112 22.64 -35.20 -21.34
CA ALA A 112 23.29 -34.65 -20.17
C ALA A 112 22.27 -34.10 -19.15
N SER A 113 22.17 -34.84 -18.05
CA SER A 113 21.85 -34.38 -16.69
C SER A 113 20.51 -33.68 -16.47
N ILE A 114 19.49 -34.49 -16.18
CA ILE A 114 18.40 -34.09 -15.29
C ILE A 114 19.01 -33.87 -13.90
N ASP A 115 19.36 -32.62 -13.59
CA ASP A 115 19.63 -32.21 -12.22
C ASP A 115 18.31 -31.72 -11.62
N THR A 116 17.53 -32.66 -11.10
CA THR A 116 16.28 -32.41 -10.35
C THR A 116 16.65 -31.72 -9.03
N LYS A 117 16.96 -30.42 -9.08
CA LYS A 117 16.96 -29.58 -7.89
C LYS A 117 15.53 -29.16 -7.58
N ASN A 118 14.89 -30.00 -6.77
CA ASN A 118 13.74 -29.66 -5.95
C ASN A 118 14.09 -28.40 -5.13
N THR A 119 13.75 -27.22 -5.64
CA THR A 119 13.97 -25.96 -4.93
C THR A 119 12.73 -25.67 -4.07
N TRP A 120 12.56 -26.52 -3.06
CA TRP A 120 11.61 -26.37 -1.94
C TRP A 120 12.35 -25.90 -0.68
N MET A 121 13.33 -25.02 -0.84
CA MET A 121 13.99 -24.32 0.26
C MET A 121 14.21 -22.87 -0.17
N ASP A 122 13.71 -21.96 0.66
CA ASP A 122 14.01 -20.53 0.65
C ASP A 122 15.51 -20.32 0.43
N THR A 123 15.87 -19.74 -0.70
CA THR A 123 17.17 -19.10 -0.83
C THR A 123 16.97 -17.65 -0.43
N LEU A 124 17.39 -17.35 0.80
CA LEU A 124 17.66 -16.00 1.28
C LEU A 124 18.63 -15.35 0.28
N SER A 125 18.09 -14.51 -0.62
CA SER A 125 18.90 -13.62 -1.44
C SER A 125 19.41 -12.52 -0.53
N GLU A 126 20.70 -12.61 -0.22
CA GLU A 126 21.47 -11.63 0.54
C GLU A 126 21.83 -10.45 -0.37
N ASP A 127 20.82 -9.69 -0.80
CA ASP A 127 21.01 -8.38 -1.41
C ASP A 127 20.78 -7.32 -0.34
N LYS A 128 21.87 -6.63 0.02
CA LYS A 128 21.86 -5.50 0.93
C LYS A 128 21.17 -4.29 0.29
N ASP A 129 19.85 -4.29 0.32
CA ASP A 129 19.07 -3.04 0.27
C ASP A 129 18.47 -2.77 1.64
N GLY A 130 18.95 -1.67 2.22
CA GLY A 130 18.77 -1.32 3.62
C GLY A 130 17.32 -1.17 4.05
N GLN A 131 17.02 -1.87 5.14
CA GLN A 131 16.12 -1.43 6.21
C GLN A 131 14.63 -1.45 5.85
N GLU A 132 14.12 -2.63 5.54
CA GLU A 132 12.69 -2.90 5.58
C GLU A 132 12.22 -2.93 7.05
N ASP A 133 11.61 -1.82 7.45
CA ASP A 133 11.05 -1.59 8.78
C ASP A 133 9.81 -2.47 9.01
N VAL A 134 10.05 -3.76 9.30
CA VAL A 134 9.04 -4.74 9.67
C VAL A 134 8.53 -4.38 11.07
N LYS A 135 7.26 -3.98 11.14
CA LYS A 135 6.54 -3.42 12.31
C LYS A 135 6.82 -1.94 12.59
N GLY A 136 6.49 -1.09 11.62
CA GLY A 136 5.87 0.20 11.94
C GLY A 136 6.64 1.10 12.89
N ARG A 137 7.98 1.07 12.84
CA ARG A 137 8.74 2.22 13.30
C ARG A 137 8.77 3.19 12.13
N LEU A 138 8.37 4.41 12.41
CA LEU A 138 8.53 5.51 11.48
C LEU A 138 10.02 5.84 11.54
N GLY A 139 10.70 5.74 10.38
CA GLY A 139 11.98 6.38 10.18
C GLY A 139 11.96 7.81 10.75
N ASN A 140 13.09 8.24 11.28
CA ASN A 140 13.29 9.51 11.98
C ASN A 140 12.55 10.69 11.31
N GLY A 141 11.32 10.98 11.76
CA GLY A 141 10.45 11.92 11.08
C GLY A 141 9.07 12.08 11.72
N TRP A 142 9.03 13.00 12.69
CA TRP A 142 7.86 13.66 13.31
C TRP A 142 7.03 12.93 14.40
N PRO A 143 6.89 13.50 15.62
CA PRO A 143 7.60 14.63 16.22
C PRO A 143 8.60 14.14 17.28
N TRP A 144 9.85 13.89 16.89
CA TRP A 144 10.94 13.72 17.87
C TRP A 144 12.17 14.52 17.46
N LYS A 145 12.01 15.83 17.31
CA LYS A 145 13.11 16.75 17.59
C LYS A 145 13.08 16.99 19.09
N ARG A 146 13.81 16.19 19.87
CA ARG A 146 14.32 16.65 21.18
C ARG A 146 15.67 17.30 20.91
N GLY A 147 15.61 18.57 20.53
CA GLY A 147 16.78 19.44 20.55
C GLY A 147 16.85 20.09 21.93
N LYS A 148 18.02 19.94 22.57
CA LYS A 148 18.43 20.39 23.91
C LYS A 148 17.88 19.57 25.08
N ASP A 149 18.84 19.16 25.90
CA ASP A 149 18.69 18.45 27.17
C ASP A 149 17.62 19.14 28.02
N ILE A 150 16.52 18.43 28.25
CA ILE A 150 15.57 18.79 29.28
C ILE A 150 16.02 17.97 30.48
N ASP A 151 16.59 18.63 31.48
CA ASP A 151 16.92 18.02 32.76
C ASP A 151 15.68 17.29 33.27
N ILE A 152 15.78 15.97 33.31
CA ILE A 152 14.76 15.11 33.88
C ILE A 152 14.76 15.43 35.37
N LEU A 153 13.81 16.27 35.80
CA LEU A 153 13.51 16.43 37.21
C LEU A 153 12.99 15.07 37.72
N ASP A 154 13.85 14.35 38.42
CA ASP A 154 13.48 13.16 39.19
C ASP A 154 12.44 13.55 40.22
N LEU A 155 11.17 13.28 39.92
CA LEU A 155 10.09 13.35 40.90
C LEU A 155 10.21 12.14 41.83
N GLN A 156 11.10 12.24 42.81
CA GLN A 156 11.04 11.41 44.00
C GLN A 156 9.74 11.74 44.75
N GLY A 157 8.88 10.74 44.90
CA GLY A 157 7.86 10.75 45.94
C GLY A 157 6.44 10.52 45.46
N ILE A 158 6.11 9.28 45.13
CA ILE A 158 4.75 8.78 45.37
C ILE A 158 4.88 7.63 46.37
N LYS A 159 4.84 7.95 47.66
CA LYS A 159 4.60 6.95 48.71
C LYS A 159 3.15 6.49 48.57
N ARG A 160 2.96 5.24 48.13
CA ARG A 160 1.67 4.56 48.24
C ARG A 160 1.33 4.44 49.73
N ARG A 161 0.22 5.04 50.14
CA ARG A 161 -0.43 4.74 51.42
C ARG A 161 -1.46 3.65 51.17
#